data_AF-A0A2S9G640-F1
#
_entry.id   AF-A0A2S9G640-F1
#
_cell.length_a   1.000
_cell.length_b   1.000
_cell.length_c   1.000
_cell.angle_alpha   90.00
_cell.angle_beta   90.00
_cell.angle_gamma   90.00
#
_symmetry.space_group_name_H-M   'P 1'
#
loop_
_entity.id
_entity.type
_entity.pdbx_description
1 polymer ?
#
loop_
_entity_poly.entity_id
_entity_poly.type
_entity_poly.pdbx_seq_one_letter_code
_entity_poly.pdbx_strand_id
1 'polypeptide(L)'
;GVESFTGVTMHTARWDHEQDLRGKHVAIIGTGASAVQVIPEIEPFVERLTVFQRTPIWCFPKFDVPLSNAAQAMMRLPLGKTLQR
;
A
#
# COMPACT_ATOMS: atom_id res chain seq x y z
N GLY A 1 4.25 20.67 -16.95
CA GLY A 1 4.81 19.32 -16.76
C GLY A 1 3.72 18.40 -16.29
N VAL A 2 3.39 18.43 -15.00
CA VAL A 2 2.25 17.69 -14.45
C VAL A 2 0.93 18.16 -15.07
N GLU A 3 0.71 19.49 -15.18
CA GLU A 3 -0.52 20.07 -15.77
C GLU A 3 -0.80 19.66 -17.24
N SER A 4 0.22 19.20 -17.96
CA SER A 4 0.10 18.76 -19.36
C SER A 4 -0.09 17.25 -19.50
N PHE A 5 -0.09 16.50 -18.40
CA PHE A 5 -0.34 15.07 -18.42
C PHE A 5 -1.83 14.82 -18.65
N THR A 6 -2.15 14.09 -19.71
CA THR A 6 -3.53 13.80 -20.10
C THR A 6 -4.11 12.56 -19.42
N GLY A 7 -3.28 11.80 -18.70
CA GLY A 7 -3.71 10.64 -17.93
C GLY A 7 -4.24 11.02 -16.55
N VAL A 8 -4.76 10.03 -15.85
CA VAL A 8 -5.28 10.21 -14.49
C VAL A 8 -4.12 10.40 -13.52
N THR A 9 -4.21 11.44 -12.69
CA THR A 9 -3.28 11.69 -11.58
C THR A 9 -4.05 11.62 -10.27
N MET A 10 -3.56 10.81 -9.33
CA MET A 10 -4.13 10.73 -7.99
C MET A 10 -3.03 10.60 -6.94
N HIS A 11 -3.31 11.03 -5.72
CA HIS A 11 -2.41 10.88 -4.58
C HIS A 11 -2.94 9.75 -3.69
N THR A 12 -2.07 8.88 -3.16
CA THR A 12 -2.52 7.70 -2.38
C THR A 12 -3.37 8.04 -1.16
N ALA A 13 -3.19 9.23 -0.57
CA ALA A 13 -4.02 9.74 0.53
C ALA A 13 -5.42 10.23 0.10
N ARG A 14 -5.68 10.37 -1.21
CA ARG A 14 -6.95 10.79 -1.81
C ARG A 14 -7.25 9.85 -2.99
N TRP A 15 -7.26 8.56 -2.68
CA TRP A 15 -7.43 7.51 -3.69
C TRP A 15 -8.80 7.64 -4.38
N ASP A 16 -8.80 7.53 -5.70
CA ASP A 16 -10.02 7.50 -6.49
C ASP A 16 -10.43 6.04 -6.72
N HIS A 17 -11.48 5.60 -6.03
CA HIS A 17 -11.99 4.23 -6.09
C HIS A 17 -12.75 3.92 -7.38
N GLU A 18 -13.05 4.91 -8.22
CA GLU A 18 -13.70 4.70 -9.51
C GLU A 18 -12.70 4.28 -10.61
N GLN A 19 -11.39 4.39 -10.35
CA GLN A 19 -10.35 4.06 -11.33
C GLN A 19 -10.06 2.56 -11.37
N ASP A 20 -10.41 1.91 -12.48
CA ASP A 20 -9.94 0.57 -12.80
C ASP A 20 -8.53 0.65 -13.40
N LEU A 21 -7.54 0.07 -12.72
CA LEU A 21 -6.14 0.08 -13.13
C LEU A 21 -5.76 -1.09 -14.05
N ARG A 22 -6.66 -2.05 -14.30
CA ARG A 22 -6.39 -3.22 -15.13
C ARG A 22 -5.92 -2.84 -16.53
N GLY A 23 -4.83 -3.45 -16.98
CA GLY A 23 -4.25 -3.24 -18.30
C GLY A 23 -3.71 -1.82 -18.55
N LYS A 24 -3.60 -0.97 -17.51
CA LYS A 24 -3.04 0.37 -17.68
C LYS A 24 -1.52 0.38 -17.52
N HIS A 25 -0.89 1.39 -18.11
CA HIS A 25 0.47 1.79 -17.74
C HIS A 25 0.42 2.72 -16.54
N VAL A 26 0.99 2.30 -15.42
CA VAL A 26 0.95 3.03 -14.15
C VAL A 26 2.35 3.45 -13.74
N ALA A 27 2.47 4.71 -13.31
CA ALA A 27 3.67 5.28 -12.75
C ALA A 27 3.46 5.58 -11.25
N ILE A 28 4.35 5.10 -10.39
CA ILE A 28 4.36 5.41 -8.96
C ILE A 28 5.55 6.33 -8.66
N ILE A 29 5.28 7.47 -8.02
CA ILE A 29 6.31 8.43 -7.61
C ILE A 29 6.50 8.31 -6.10
N GLY A 30 7.69 7.88 -5.68
CA GLY A 30 8.03 7.65 -4.28
C GLY A 30 7.89 6.19 -3.85
N THR A 31 8.69 5.81 -2.85
CA THR A 31 8.84 4.42 -2.37
C THR A 31 8.69 4.32 -0.85
N GLY A 32 7.89 5.19 -0.24
CA GLY A 32 7.57 5.14 1.20
C GLY A 32 6.55 4.04 1.55
N ALA A 33 6.06 4.06 2.80
CA ALA A 33 5.14 3.04 3.31
C ALA A 33 3.89 2.83 2.44
N SER A 34 3.29 3.91 1.91
CA SER A 34 2.14 3.81 1.01
C SER A 34 2.46 3.03 -0.27
N ALA A 35 3.63 3.28 -0.86
CA ALA A 35 4.04 2.61 -2.10
C ALA A 35 4.34 1.12 -1.86
N VAL A 36 4.97 0.78 -0.73
CA VAL A 36 5.22 -0.63 -0.34
C VAL A 36 3.93 -1.44 -0.27
N GLN A 37 2.81 -0.82 0.11
CA GLN A 37 1.51 -1.49 0.18
C GLN A 37 0.79 -1.49 -1.18
N VAL A 38 0.81 -0.36 -1.90
CA VAL A 38 0.07 -0.21 -3.16
C VAL A 38 0.72 -1.01 -4.30
N ILE A 39 2.04 -0.94 -4.46
CA ILE A 39 2.77 -1.60 -5.56
C ILE A 39 2.44 -3.10 -5.68
N PRO A 40 2.59 -3.93 -4.63
CA PRO A 40 2.32 -5.37 -4.74
C PRO A 40 0.84 -5.67 -4.98
N GLU A 41 -0.07 -4.82 -4.52
CA GLU A 41 -1.50 -5.02 -4.74
C GLU A 41 -1.88 -4.75 -6.20
N ILE A 42 -1.25 -3.76 -6.85
CA ILE A 42 -1.62 -3.37 -8.22
C ILE A 42 -0.82 -4.05 -9.34
N GLU A 43 0.40 -4.48 -9.04
CA GLU A 43 1.31 -5.08 -10.02
C GLU A 43 0.70 -6.25 -10.81
N PRO A 44 -0.08 -7.17 -10.22
CA PRO A 44 -0.61 -8.33 -10.94
C PRO A 44 -1.61 -8.00 -12.07
N PHE A 45 -2.16 -6.78 -12.09
CA PHE A 45 -3.25 -6.42 -12.99
C PHE A 45 -2.95 -5.26 -13.94
N VAL A 46 -1.91 -4.47 -13.69
CA VAL A 46 -1.48 -3.40 -14.60
C VAL A 46 -0.70 -4.00 -15.77
N GLU A 47 -0.74 -3.38 -16.95
CA GLU A 47 0.07 -3.84 -18.10
C GLU A 47 1.55 -3.52 -17.90
N ARG A 48 1.84 -2.35 -17.29
CA ARG A 48 3.22 -1.93 -16.98
C ARG A 48 3.23 -1.06 -15.73
N LEU A 49 4.08 -1.42 -14.77
CA LEU A 49 4.35 -0.61 -13.58
C LEU A 49 5.75 0.02 -13.65
N THR A 50 5.85 1.34 -13.53
CA THR A 50 7.13 2.07 -13.47
C THR A 50 7.25 2.79 -12.13
N VAL A 51 8.32 2.54 -11.39
CA VAL A 51 8.54 3.13 -10.06
C VAL A 51 9.66 4.16 -10.12
N PHE A 52 9.32 5.42 -9.83
CA PHE A 52 10.26 6.52 -9.72
C PHE A 52 10.73 6.66 -8.27
N GLN A 53 11.85 6.01 -7.96
CA GLN A 53 12.48 6.03 -6.64
C GLN A 53 13.53 7.14 -6.54
N ARG A 54 13.39 8.03 -5.55
CA ARG A 54 14.45 8.99 -5.20
C ARG A 54 15.44 8.43 -4.19
N THR A 55 14.93 7.77 -3.14
CA THR A 55 15.73 7.23 -2.05
C THR A 55 15.12 5.89 -1.64
N PRO A 56 15.88 4.78 -1.61
CA PRO A 56 15.37 3.50 -1.17
C PRO A 56 15.04 3.54 0.32
N ILE A 57 14.07 2.73 0.73
CA ILE A 57 13.75 2.50 2.14
C ILE A 57 14.15 1.10 2.57
N TRP A 58 14.38 0.92 3.87
CA TRP A 58 14.47 -0.40 4.46
C TRP A 58 13.08 -1.03 4.56
N CYS A 59 12.89 -2.16 3.91
CA CYS A 59 11.63 -2.90 3.90
C CYS A 59 11.88 -4.33 4.33
N PHE A 60 11.23 -4.74 5.42
CA PHE A 60 11.28 -6.12 5.94
C PHE A 60 9.95 -6.82 5.67
N PRO A 61 9.94 -8.17 5.58
CA PRO A 61 8.70 -8.93 5.50
C PRO A 61 7.76 -8.56 6.65
N LYS A 62 6.53 -8.15 6.31
CA LYS A 62 5.45 -7.95 7.27
C LYS A 62 4.55 -9.16 7.24
N PHE A 63 4.66 -10.01 8.25
CA PHE A 63 3.74 -11.13 8.42
C PHE A 63 2.37 -10.61 8.84
N ASP A 64 1.39 -10.71 7.93
CA ASP A 64 -0.01 -10.41 8.23
C ASP A 64 -0.74 -11.71 8.55
N VAL A 65 -0.81 -12.02 9.84
CA VAL A 65 -1.47 -13.24 10.34
C VAL A 65 -2.85 -12.89 10.87
N PRO A 66 -3.92 -13.63 10.48
CA PRO A 66 -5.25 -13.40 11.01
C PRO A 66 -5.25 -13.55 12.52
N LEU A 67 -5.80 -12.55 13.20
CA LEU A 67 -5.92 -12.56 14.64
C LEU A 67 -7.16 -13.38 15.04
N SER A 68 -6.95 -14.52 15.69
CA SER A 68 -8.04 -15.40 16.11
C SER A 68 -9.01 -14.70 17.08
N ASN A 69 -10.27 -15.15 17.12
CA ASN A 69 -11.28 -14.60 18.03
C ASN A 69 -10.85 -14.69 19.50
N ALA A 70 -10.15 -15.76 19.87
CA ALA A 70 -9.60 -15.93 21.22
C ALA A 70 -8.50 -14.90 21.52
N ALA A 71 -7.58 -14.67 20.59
CA ALA A 71 -6.54 -13.65 20.72
C ALA A 71 -7.15 -12.22 20.79
N GLN A 72 -8.17 -11.94 19.97
CA GLN A 72 -8.94 -10.70 20.04
C GLN A 72 -9.59 -10.49 21.41
N ALA A 73 -10.23 -11.53 21.96
CA ALA A 73 -10.84 -11.48 23.27
C ALA A 73 -9.81 -11.25 24.39
N MET A 74 -8.66 -11.91 24.32
CA MET A 74 -7.56 -11.75 25.28
C MET A 74 -7.03 -10.31 25.31
N MET A 75 -6.88 -9.66 24.14
CA MET A 75 -6.41 -8.27 24.07
C MET A 75 -7.38 -7.22 24.65
N ARG A 76 -8.65 -7.59 24.90
CA ARG A 76 -9.64 -6.72 25.54
C ARG A 76 -9.54 -6.72 27.07
N LEU A 77 -8.79 -7.65 27.66
CA LEU A 77 -8.54 -7.72 29.10
C LEU A 77 -7.51 -6.64 29.52
N PRO A 78 -7.57 -6.12 30.76
CA PRO A 78 -6.75 -4.99 31.24
C PRO A 78 -5.21 -5.21 31.25
N LEU A 79 -4.71 -6.38 30.82
CA LEU A 79 -3.29 -6.67 30.59
C LEU A 79 -3.00 -7.36 29.24
N GLY A 80 -4.01 -7.54 28.39
CA GLY A 80 -3.88 -8.29 27.14
C GLY A 80 -3.03 -7.61 26.07
N LYS A 81 -2.76 -6.30 26.21
CA LYS A 81 -1.94 -5.52 25.27
C LYS A 81 -0.44 -5.45 25.65
N THR A 82 -0.07 -6.00 26.81
CA THR A 82 1.31 -5.92 27.32
C THR A 82 2.31 -6.71 26.45
N LEU A 83 1.81 -7.66 25.66
CA LEU A 83 2.59 -8.49 24.73
C LEU A 83 2.87 -7.82 23.37
N GLN A 84 2.34 -6.62 23.11
CA GLN A 84 2.38 -5.99 21.78
C GLN A 84 3.42 -4.86 21.66
N ARG A 85 4.41 -4.80 22.56
CA ARG A 85 5.51 -3.83 22.47
C ARG A 85 6.67 -4.36 21.65
#